data_AF-A0A936BH91-F1
#
_entry.id   AF-A0A936BH91-F1
#
_cell.length_a   1.000
_cell.length_b   1.000
_cell.length_c   1.000
_cell.angle_alpha   90.00
_cell.angle_beta   90.00
_cell.angle_gamma   90.00
#
_symmetry.space_group_name_H-M   'P 1'
#
loop_
_entity.id
_entity.type
_entity.pdbx_description
1 polymer ?
#
loop_
_entity_poly.entity_id
_entity_poly.type
_entity_poly.pdbx_seq_one_letter_code
_entity_poly.pdbx_strand_id
1 'polypeptide(L)'
;MKEGSKYYPLHNHLAQSEQTEVLLTFAAIEGLMGGRLPATARTHRAWWSNRSEGAVQAKAWMTAGYHVESLDLAAETVTFRKPQLVYQVERDGDTVLWNADLIKALRQHMGMNQGQFAKELGVRQPTISEWETAAYEPKKSSSKLLTFIAERAGFQYE
;
A
#
# COMPACT_ATOMS: atom_id res chain seq x y z
N MET A 1 -2.05 11.05 5.71
CA MET A 1 -2.79 12.26 5.26
C MET A 1 -2.78 13.33 6.36
N LYS A 2 -2.96 14.64 6.09
CA LYS A 2 -2.96 15.67 7.16
C LYS A 2 -4.31 15.76 7.89
N GLU A 3 -4.25 16.01 9.20
CA GLU A 3 -5.39 16.32 10.06
C GLU A 3 -6.08 17.61 9.56
N GLY A 4 -7.42 17.59 9.51
CA GLY A 4 -8.24 18.68 8.95
C GLY A 4 -8.55 18.59 7.44
N SER A 5 -8.03 17.59 6.73
CA SER A 5 -8.43 17.37 5.32
C SER A 5 -9.80 16.69 5.22
N LYS A 6 -10.56 16.93 4.14
CA LYS A 6 -11.95 16.46 3.99
C LYS A 6 -12.18 14.97 4.27
N TYR A 7 -11.24 14.11 3.85
CA TYR A 7 -11.35 12.66 4.02
C TYR A 7 -10.60 12.14 5.25
N TYR A 8 -10.06 13.03 6.09
CA TYR A 8 -9.28 12.66 7.27
C TYR A 8 -10.06 11.78 8.26
N PRO A 9 -11.36 12.02 8.53
CA PRO A 9 -12.12 11.14 9.40
C PRO A 9 -12.19 9.69 8.88
N LEU A 10 -12.35 9.50 7.57
CA LEU A 10 -12.33 8.17 6.95
C LEU A 10 -10.96 7.50 7.08
N HIS A 11 -9.88 8.25 6.81
CA HIS A 11 -8.52 7.76 7.03
C HIS A 11 -8.31 7.33 8.48
N ASN A 12 -8.71 8.15 9.45
CA ASN A 12 -8.51 7.85 10.86
C ASN A 12 -9.31 6.61 11.29
N HIS A 13 -10.56 6.50 10.85
CA HIS A 13 -11.39 5.33 11.11
C HIS A 13 -10.76 4.03 10.59
N LEU A 14 -10.26 4.05 9.35
CA LEU A 14 -9.58 2.90 8.74
C LEU A 14 -8.25 2.60 9.44
N ALA A 15 -7.43 3.62 9.72
CA ALA A 15 -6.12 3.44 10.34
C ALA A 15 -6.21 2.87 11.77
N GLN A 16 -7.30 3.17 12.49
CA GLN A 16 -7.59 2.60 13.81
C GLN A 16 -8.25 1.21 13.73
N SER A 17 -8.62 0.74 12.55
CA SER A 17 -9.20 -0.59 12.38
C SER A 17 -8.12 -1.67 12.38
N GLU A 18 -8.27 -2.65 13.28
CA GLU A 18 -7.43 -3.84 13.31
C GLU A 18 -7.90 -4.91 12.31
N GLN A 19 -9.08 -4.74 11.71
CA GLN A 19 -9.69 -5.73 10.82
C GLN A 19 -8.93 -5.80 9.48
N THR A 20 -8.83 -7.00 8.91
CA THR A 20 -8.29 -7.20 7.56
C THR A 20 -9.22 -6.65 6.49
N GLU A 21 -10.52 -6.61 6.76
CA GLU A 21 -11.56 -6.12 5.86
C GLU A 21 -12.56 -5.25 6.64
N VAL A 22 -12.95 -4.13 6.04
CA VAL A 22 -13.90 -3.16 6.60
C VAL A 22 -14.94 -2.83 5.53
N LEU A 23 -16.17 -3.25 5.73
CA LEU A 23 -17.32 -2.90 4.89
C LEU A 23 -17.96 -1.61 5.40
N LEU A 24 -18.10 -0.61 4.53
CA LEU A 24 -18.82 0.63 4.86
C LEU A 24 -19.89 0.94 3.81
N THR A 25 -21.01 1.47 4.29
CA THR A 25 -22.01 2.09 3.42
C THR A 25 -21.60 3.53 3.10
N PHE A 26 -22.11 4.08 2.00
CA PHE A 26 -21.87 5.48 1.65
C PHE A 26 -22.38 6.40 2.75
N ALA A 27 -23.55 6.10 3.33
CA ALA A 27 -24.10 6.84 4.45
C ALA A 27 -23.19 6.81 5.70
N ALA A 28 -22.55 5.67 6.01
CA ALA A 28 -21.59 5.58 7.11
C ALA A 28 -20.36 6.46 6.84
N ILE A 29 -19.84 6.44 5.62
CA ILE A 29 -18.71 7.30 5.21
C ILE A 29 -19.09 8.79 5.30
N GLU A 30 -20.28 9.15 4.86
CA GLU A 30 -20.80 10.52 4.96
C GLU A 30 -20.97 10.98 6.41
N GLY A 31 -21.43 10.07 7.28
CA GLY A 31 -21.52 10.29 8.73
C GLY A 31 -20.15 10.53 9.36
N LEU A 32 -19.14 9.73 9.00
CA LEU A 32 -17.76 9.91 9.46
C LEU A 32 -17.18 11.26 9.03
N MET A 33 -17.41 11.66 7.78
CA MET A 33 -16.88 12.92 7.23
C MET A 33 -17.68 14.15 7.66
N GLY A 34 -18.89 13.98 8.22
CA GLY A 34 -19.82 15.07 8.50
C GLY A 34 -20.34 15.76 7.22
N GLY A 35 -20.43 15.05 6.10
CA GLY A 35 -20.83 15.62 4.82
C GLY A 35 -21.05 14.60 3.71
N ARG A 36 -21.79 15.00 2.67
CA ARG A 36 -22.15 14.11 1.56
C ARG A 36 -20.97 13.79 0.64
N LEU A 37 -20.92 12.55 0.18
CA LEU A 37 -20.07 12.11 -0.91
C LEU A 37 -20.54 12.80 -2.20
N PRO A 38 -19.60 13.19 -3.09
CA PRO A 38 -19.97 13.79 -4.36
C PRO A 38 -20.79 12.81 -5.20
N ALA A 39 -21.66 13.33 -6.08
CA ALA A 39 -22.45 12.49 -6.99
C ALA A 39 -21.57 11.53 -7.82
N THR A 40 -20.35 11.94 -8.14
CA THR A 40 -19.38 11.12 -8.86
C THR A 40 -18.95 9.86 -8.11
N ALA A 41 -19.02 9.84 -6.78
CA ALA A 41 -18.78 8.63 -5.99
C ALA A 41 -19.88 7.57 -6.20
N ARG A 42 -21.10 8.00 -6.58
CA ARG A 42 -22.26 7.13 -6.83
C ARG A 42 -22.36 6.67 -8.27
N THR A 43 -21.80 7.42 -9.22
CA THR A 43 -21.94 7.11 -10.65
C THR A 43 -20.65 6.58 -11.30
N HIS A 44 -19.47 6.92 -10.78
CA HIS A 44 -18.20 6.53 -11.39
C HIS A 44 -17.37 5.62 -10.46
N ARG A 45 -17.26 4.34 -10.81
CA ARG A 45 -16.38 3.38 -10.12
C ARG A 45 -14.92 3.89 -9.99
N ALA A 46 -14.43 4.61 -11.00
CA ALA A 46 -13.09 5.20 -11.00
C ALA A 46 -12.85 6.20 -9.85
N TRP A 47 -13.91 6.76 -9.24
CA TRP A 47 -13.78 7.62 -8.06
C TRP A 47 -13.20 6.85 -6.86
N TRP A 48 -13.54 5.57 -6.74
CA TRP A 48 -13.08 4.62 -5.71
C TRP A 48 -11.78 3.89 -6.08
N SER A 49 -11.12 4.27 -7.17
CA SER A 49 -9.86 3.62 -7.58
C SER A 49 -8.72 3.87 -6.59
N ASN A 50 -7.83 2.88 -6.46
CA ASN A 50 -6.64 2.94 -5.61
C ASN A 50 -5.49 3.75 -6.26
N ARG A 51 -5.78 4.95 -6.77
CA ARG A 51 -4.78 5.82 -7.41
C ARG A 51 -4.35 6.94 -6.47
N SER A 52 -3.04 7.19 -6.34
CA SER A 52 -2.52 8.21 -5.41
C SER A 52 -2.38 9.59 -6.05
N GLU A 53 -2.26 9.65 -7.38
CA GLU A 53 -2.11 10.88 -8.14
C GLU A 53 -3.48 11.49 -8.48
N GLY A 54 -3.65 12.79 -8.21
CA GLY A 54 -4.89 13.53 -8.51
C GLY A 54 -6.15 13.13 -7.70
N ALA A 55 -6.07 12.14 -6.80
CA ALA A 55 -7.22 11.64 -6.03
C ALA A 55 -7.02 11.77 -4.52
N VAL A 56 -7.48 12.88 -3.94
CA VAL A 56 -7.34 13.15 -2.50
C VAL A 56 -8.15 12.14 -1.66
N GLN A 57 -9.30 11.69 -2.17
CA GLN A 57 -10.11 10.66 -1.52
C GLN A 57 -9.35 9.34 -1.41
N ALA A 58 -8.65 8.93 -2.48
CA ALA A 58 -7.96 7.65 -2.50
C ALA A 58 -6.75 7.61 -1.59
N LYS A 59 -6.08 8.76 -1.42
CA LYS A 59 -5.04 8.90 -0.40
C LYS A 59 -5.56 8.58 1.01
N ALA A 60 -6.84 8.77 1.30
CA ALA A 60 -7.39 8.51 2.62
C ALA A 60 -7.30 7.04 3.03
N TRP A 61 -7.83 6.11 2.20
CA TRP A 61 -7.77 4.68 2.53
C TRP A 61 -6.36 4.11 2.30
N MET A 62 -5.67 4.52 1.24
CA MET A 62 -4.33 3.99 0.95
C MET A 62 -3.29 4.36 2.00
N THR A 63 -3.29 5.61 2.48
CA THR A 63 -2.37 6.00 3.58
C THR A 63 -2.81 5.49 4.95
N ALA A 64 -4.05 4.99 5.06
CA ALA A 64 -4.52 4.24 6.22
C ALA A 64 -4.21 2.73 6.13
N GLY A 65 -3.54 2.26 5.07
CA GLY A 65 -3.16 0.85 4.90
C GLY A 65 -4.24 -0.02 4.25
N TYR A 66 -5.26 0.56 3.63
CA TYR A 66 -6.35 -0.16 2.99
C TYR A 66 -6.44 0.15 1.48
N HIS A 67 -6.97 -0.80 0.73
CA HIS A 67 -7.39 -0.63 -0.66
C HIS A 67 -8.88 -0.90 -0.79
N VAL A 68 -9.53 -0.28 -1.76
CA VAL A 68 -10.87 -0.70 -2.18
C VAL A 68 -10.73 -2.05 -2.88
N GLU A 69 -11.35 -3.07 -2.29
CA GLU A 69 -11.40 -4.45 -2.80
C GLU A 69 -12.64 -4.64 -3.68
N SER A 70 -13.82 -4.26 -3.17
CA SER A 70 -15.08 -4.38 -3.87
C SER A 70 -15.94 -3.14 -3.69
N LEU A 71 -16.75 -2.86 -4.70
CA LEU A 71 -17.65 -1.71 -4.76
C LEU A 71 -18.98 -2.14 -5.35
N ASP A 72 -20.04 -1.93 -4.58
CA ASP A 72 -21.42 -2.10 -5.01
C ASP A 72 -22.12 -0.74 -5.00
N LEU A 73 -22.33 -0.19 -6.20
CA LEU A 73 -23.02 1.09 -6.37
C LEU A 73 -24.54 0.99 -6.16
N ALA A 74 -25.14 -0.19 -6.35
CA ALA A 74 -26.57 -0.39 -6.17
C ALA A 74 -26.91 -0.50 -4.68
N ALA A 75 -26.08 -1.20 -3.92
CA ALA A 75 -26.19 -1.27 -2.46
C ALA A 75 -25.55 -0.08 -1.73
N GLU A 76 -24.89 0.84 -2.47
CA GLU A 76 -24.09 1.94 -1.93
C GLU A 76 -23.10 1.48 -0.85
N THR A 77 -22.36 0.41 -1.13
CA THR A 77 -21.37 -0.16 -0.21
C THR A 77 -20.00 -0.29 -0.87
N VAL A 78 -18.97 -0.17 -0.04
CA VAL A 78 -17.58 -0.35 -0.43
C VAL A 78 -16.87 -1.17 0.64
N THR A 79 -16.10 -2.14 0.17
CA THR A 79 -15.25 -2.96 1.04
C THR A 79 -13.82 -2.49 0.91
N PHE A 80 -13.26 -2.07 2.04
CA PHE A 80 -11.84 -1.77 2.18
C PHE A 80 -11.13 -3.00 2.72
N ARG A 81 -10.03 -3.40 2.12
CA ARG A 81 -9.21 -4.52 2.58
C ARG A 81 -7.76 -4.08 2.77
N LYS A 82 -7.14 -4.50 3.86
CA LYS A 82 -5.67 -4.43 3.99
C LYS A 82 -5.11 -5.34 2.90
N PRO A 83 -4.29 -4.83 1.96
CA PRO A 83 -3.68 -5.69 0.97
C PRO A 83 -2.95 -6.82 1.70
N GLN A 84 -3.46 -8.04 1.56
CA GLN A 84 -2.82 -9.22 2.10
C GLN A 84 -1.63 -9.46 1.17
N LEU A 85 -0.50 -8.88 1.53
CA LEU A 85 0.74 -9.06 0.79
C LEU A 85 1.21 -10.49 1.04
N VAL A 86 0.64 -11.43 0.30
CA VAL A 86 1.19 -12.77 0.19
C VAL A 86 2.43 -12.63 -0.67
N TYR A 87 3.57 -12.43 -0.02
CA TYR A 87 4.84 -12.41 -0.74
C TYR A 87 5.17 -13.83 -1.15
N GLN A 88 5.34 -14.07 -2.45
CA GLN A 88 5.97 -15.31 -2.88
C GLN A 88 7.44 -15.24 -2.50
N VAL A 89 7.81 -15.95 -1.43
CA VAL A 89 9.17 -15.96 -0.89
C VAL A 89 9.84 -17.24 -1.33
N GLU A 90 10.64 -17.12 -2.38
CA GLU A 90 11.49 -18.21 -2.83
C GLU A 90 12.81 -18.19 -2.05
N ARG A 91 13.38 -19.38 -1.81
CA ARG A 91 14.66 -19.53 -1.12
C ARG A 91 15.57 -20.46 -1.93
N ASP A 92 16.83 -20.05 -2.06
CA ASP A 92 17.92 -20.89 -2.57
C ASP A 92 18.88 -21.19 -1.41
N GLY A 93 18.68 -22.35 -0.78
CA GLY A 93 19.28 -22.69 0.51
C GLY A 93 18.83 -21.72 1.60
N ASP A 94 19.78 -21.13 2.33
CA ASP A 94 19.50 -20.15 3.39
C ASP A 94 19.29 -18.72 2.86
N THR A 95 19.38 -18.51 1.54
CA THR A 95 19.25 -17.16 0.95
C THR A 95 17.85 -16.97 0.39
N VAL A 96 17.16 -15.93 0.88
CA VAL A 96 15.88 -15.47 0.32
C VAL A 96 16.13 -14.85 -1.06
N LEU A 97 15.38 -15.29 -2.06
CA LEU A 97 15.37 -14.70 -3.39
C LEU A 97 14.39 -13.52 -3.39
N TRP A 98 14.95 -12.32 -3.31
CA TRP A 98 14.17 -11.08 -3.29
C TRP A 98 13.66 -10.74 -4.69
N ASN A 99 12.38 -11.01 -4.93
CA ASN A 99 11.69 -10.61 -6.17
C ASN A 99 11.23 -9.15 -6.13
N ALA A 100 10.69 -8.68 -7.26
CA ALA A 100 10.23 -7.31 -7.44
C ALA A 100 9.24 -6.85 -6.36
N ASP A 101 8.28 -7.71 -6.01
CA ASP A 101 7.22 -7.40 -5.04
C ASP A 101 7.78 -7.30 -3.61
N LEU A 102 8.65 -8.23 -3.20
CA LEU A 102 9.33 -8.20 -1.91
C LEU A 102 10.19 -6.95 -1.74
N ILE A 103 10.98 -6.60 -2.76
CA ILE A 103 11.85 -5.42 -2.74
C ILE A 103 11.02 -4.15 -2.60
N LYS A 104 9.96 -4.02 -3.41
CA LYS A 104 9.06 -2.87 -3.38
C LYS A 104 8.34 -2.76 -2.04
N ALA A 105 7.93 -3.89 -1.47
CA ALA A 105 7.26 -3.93 -0.19
C ALA A 105 8.17 -3.56 0.97
N LEU A 106 9.39 -4.09 1.03
CA LEU A 106 10.40 -3.69 2.02
C LEU A 106 10.65 -2.18 1.95
N ARG A 107 10.80 -1.63 0.74
CA ARG A 107 10.98 -0.19 0.55
C ARG A 107 9.79 0.62 1.09
N GLN A 108 8.56 0.19 0.78
CA GLN A 108 7.35 0.86 1.23
C GLN A 108 7.14 0.76 2.74
N HIS A 109 7.45 -0.39 3.34
CA HIS A 109 7.46 -0.62 4.78
C HIS A 109 8.40 0.36 5.49
N MET A 110 9.57 0.62 4.89
CA MET A 110 10.53 1.60 5.41
C MET A 110 10.14 3.07 5.09
N GLY A 111 9.02 3.31 4.40
CA GLY A 111 8.57 4.66 4.03
C GLY A 111 9.49 5.39 3.05
N MET A 112 10.34 4.65 2.31
CA MET A 112 11.38 5.22 1.46
C MET A 112 10.94 5.35 -0.01
N ASN A 113 11.42 6.38 -0.69
CA ASN A 113 11.42 6.41 -2.15
C ASN A 113 12.56 5.56 -2.73
N GLN A 114 12.54 5.28 -4.04
CA GLN A 114 13.56 4.42 -4.67
C GLN A 114 14.99 4.95 -4.50
N GLY A 115 15.19 6.28 -4.46
CA GLY A 115 16.52 6.88 -4.27
C GLY A 115 17.04 6.75 -2.83
N GLN A 116 16.16 6.93 -1.84
CA GLN A 116 16.50 6.71 -0.42
C GLN A 116 16.84 5.24 -0.17
N PHE A 117 16.05 4.33 -0.73
CA PHE A 117 16.28 2.89 -0.59
C PHE A 117 17.55 2.44 -1.30
N ALA A 118 17.85 3.00 -2.48
CA ALA A 118 19.11 2.77 -3.17
C ALA A 118 20.32 3.21 -2.34
N LYS A 119 20.23 4.37 -1.69
CA LYS A 119 21.28 4.89 -0.80
C LYS A 119 21.49 3.97 0.41
N GLU A 120 20.41 3.45 0.99
CA GLU A 120 20.47 2.48 2.08
C GLU A 120 21.17 1.18 1.67
N LEU A 121 20.92 0.71 0.44
CA LEU A 121 21.52 -0.49 -0.14
C LEU A 121 22.91 -0.27 -0.73
N GLY A 122 23.41 0.97 -0.79
CA GLY A 122 24.68 1.32 -1.42
C GLY A 122 24.69 1.12 -2.94
N VAL A 123 23.53 1.13 -3.59
CA VAL A 123 23.37 0.97 -5.05
C VAL A 123 22.85 2.24 -5.71
N ARG A 124 22.76 2.25 -7.05
CA ARG A 124 22.19 3.38 -7.80
C ARG A 124 20.66 3.26 -7.83
N GLN A 125 19.94 4.39 -7.84
CA GLN A 125 18.47 4.38 -7.94
C GLN A 125 17.92 3.59 -9.15
N PRO A 126 18.53 3.65 -10.35
CA PRO A 126 18.10 2.82 -11.47
C PRO A 126 18.11 1.31 -11.17
N THR A 127 19.04 0.82 -10.36
CA THR A 127 19.11 -0.59 -9.95
C THR A 127 17.86 -1.01 -9.16
N ILE A 128 17.38 -0.16 -8.26
CA ILE A 128 16.12 -0.41 -7.53
C ILE A 128 14.94 -0.42 -8.49
N SER A 129 14.91 0.50 -9.46
CA SER A 129 13.85 0.53 -10.47
C SER A 129 13.85 -0.75 -11.30
N GLU A 130 15.01 -1.21 -11.77
CA GLU A 130 15.15 -2.45 -12.56
C GLU A 130 14.67 -3.68 -11.77
N TRP A 131 15.00 -3.74 -10.48
CA TRP A 131 14.51 -4.80 -9.59
C TRP A 131 12.99 -4.73 -9.39
N GLU A 132 12.44 -3.55 -9.09
CA GLU A 132 11.00 -3.37 -8.84
C GLU A 132 10.13 -3.56 -10.09
N THR A 133 10.71 -3.48 -11.29
CA THR A 133 10.03 -3.78 -12.55
C THR A 133 10.30 -5.18 -13.07
N ALA A 134 10.98 -6.05 -12.29
CA ALA A 134 11.41 -7.39 -12.69
C ALA A 134 12.25 -7.42 -13.99
N ALA A 135 12.92 -6.32 -14.32
CA ALA A 135 13.83 -6.26 -15.47
C ALA A 135 15.15 -7.00 -15.17
N TYR A 136 15.53 -7.04 -13.89
CA TYR A 136 16.69 -7.77 -13.39
C TYR A 136 16.46 -8.20 -11.94
N GLU A 137 17.07 -9.31 -11.51
CA GLU A 137 16.98 -9.80 -10.14
C GLU A 137 18.26 -9.45 -9.33
N PRO A 138 18.16 -9.18 -8.03
CA PRO A 138 19.32 -8.97 -7.20
C PRO A 138 20.22 -10.21 -7.16
N LYS A 139 21.53 -9.99 -7.21
CA LYS A 139 22.51 -11.05 -6.98
C LYS A 139 22.44 -11.54 -5.53
N LYS A 140 22.91 -12.76 -5.25
CA LYS A 140 22.96 -13.35 -3.90
C LYS A 140 23.52 -12.42 -2.81
N SER A 141 24.57 -11.63 -3.12
CA SER A 141 25.13 -10.65 -2.17
C SER A 141 24.16 -9.52 -1.82
N SER A 142 23.41 -9.04 -2.81
CA SER A 142 22.36 -8.03 -2.63
C SER A 142 21.15 -8.61 -1.89
N SER A 143 20.77 -9.85 -2.19
CA SER A 143 19.70 -10.56 -1.48
C SER A 143 20.00 -10.71 0.01
N LYS A 144 21.25 -11.04 0.38
CA LYS A 144 21.66 -11.08 1.79
C LYS A 144 21.56 -9.72 2.48
N LEU A 145 21.92 -8.64 1.78
CA LEU A 145 21.80 -7.28 2.32
C LEU A 145 20.34 -6.87 2.48
N LEU A 146 19.48 -7.21 1.52
CA LEU A 146 18.03 -6.99 1.60
C LEU A 146 17.42 -7.74 2.79
N THR A 147 17.79 -9.01 2.99
CA THR A 147 17.41 -9.80 4.17
C THR A 147 17.83 -9.11 5.48
N PHE A 148 19.09 -8.69 5.58
CA PHE A 148 19.57 -7.99 6.77
C PHE A 148 18.80 -6.69 7.05
N ILE A 149 18.52 -5.90 6.01
CA ILE A 149 17.74 -4.66 6.13
C ILE A 149 16.29 -4.96 6.54
N ALA A 150 15.68 -6.00 5.98
CA ALA A 150 14.33 -6.44 6.30
C ALA A 150 14.20 -6.83 7.77
N GLU A 151 15.10 -7.67 8.25
CA GLU A 151 15.16 -8.09 9.67
C GLU A 151 15.34 -6.88 10.59
N ARG A 152 16.27 -5.96 10.25
CA ARG A 152 16.50 -4.74 11.03
C ARG A 152 15.29 -3.81 11.04
N ALA A 153 14.51 -3.78 9.96
CA ALA A 153 13.29 -2.99 9.85
C ALA A 153 12.04 -3.69 10.44
N GLY A 154 12.17 -4.91 10.97
CA GLY A 154 11.04 -5.72 11.43
C GLY A 154 10.03 -6.05 10.33
N PHE A 155 10.49 -6.11 9.08
CA PHE A 155 9.64 -6.45 7.94
C PHE A 155 9.36 -7.96 7.95
N GLN A 156 8.09 -8.33 7.98
CA GLN A 156 7.65 -9.73 7.94
C GLN A 156 7.38 -10.16 6.50
N TYR A 157 8.05 -11.23 6.06
CA TYR A 157 7.98 -11.74 4.69
C TYR A 157 7.92 -13.28 4.66
N GLU A 158 7.20 -13.89 5.61
CA GLU A 158 7.00 -15.35 5.66
C GLU A 158 5.65 -15.79 5.09
#